data_AF-A0A2M9HMH4-F1
#
_entry.id   AF-A0A2M9HMH4-F1
#
_cell.length_a   1.000
_cell.length_b   1.000
_cell.length_c   1.000
_cell.angle_alpha   90.00
_cell.angle_beta   90.00
_cell.angle_gamma   90.00
#
_symmetry.space_group_name_H-M   'P 1'
#
loop_
_entity.id
_entity.type
_entity.pdbx_description
1 polymer ?
#
loop_
_entity_poly.entity_id
_entity_poly.type
_entity_poly.pdbx_seq_one_letter_code
_entity_poly.pdbx_strand_id
1 'polypeptide(L)'
;MTATVTNTSDVDAAETVQVYVAPGKADVARPVHELKGFAKVFLKAGESETVTIDLDERAFAYWSEKFNDWHVETGEYGIEVGVSSRDIAATVSVKLDGDGKTQPLTEWSTFGEWSADPVGSKVVEDLAAAGEKGELPKLTDNAMMRMFLNSMPINSLPTLMGEAGKDVTKFLLDGYAELHK
;
A
#
# COMPACT_ATOMS: atom_id res chain seq x y z
N MET A 1 -19.94 4.69 3.51
CA MET A 1 -19.91 5.57 4.70
C MET A 1 -21.26 6.23 4.87
N THR A 2 -21.70 6.49 6.10
CA THR A 2 -22.97 7.17 6.41
C THR A 2 -22.72 8.40 7.28
N ALA A 3 -23.44 9.50 7.00
CA ALA A 3 -23.39 10.73 7.78
C ALA A 3 -24.79 11.36 7.89
N THR A 4 -25.09 11.97 9.04
CA THR A 4 -26.35 12.71 9.23
C THR A 4 -26.10 14.20 9.05
N VAL A 5 -26.90 14.83 8.18
CA VAL A 5 -26.87 16.26 7.89
C VAL A 5 -28.12 16.87 8.49
N THR A 6 -27.96 17.99 9.19
CA THR A 6 -29.08 18.74 9.79
C THR A 6 -29.06 20.17 9.30
N ASN A 7 -30.18 20.66 8.75
CA ASN A 7 -30.35 22.08 8.48
C ASN A 7 -30.69 22.79 9.79
N THR A 8 -29.74 23.56 10.31
CA THR A 8 -29.86 24.28 11.59
C THR A 8 -30.37 25.71 11.42
N SER A 9 -30.81 26.09 10.21
CA SER A 9 -31.33 27.41 9.90
C SER A 9 -32.86 27.44 9.80
N ASP A 10 -33.42 28.64 9.71
CA ASP A 10 -34.85 28.89 9.51
C ASP A 10 -35.27 28.91 8.02
N VAL A 11 -34.37 28.54 7.10
CA VAL A 11 -34.59 28.62 5.66
C VAL A 11 -34.32 27.27 5.01
N ASP A 12 -35.25 26.84 4.15
CA ASP A 12 -35.10 25.63 3.36
C ASP A 12 -33.94 25.79 2.36
N ALA A 13 -32.98 24.86 2.37
CA ALA A 13 -31.75 24.95 1.59
C ALA A 13 -31.22 23.58 1.19
N ALA A 14 -30.27 23.56 0.26
CA ALA A 14 -29.54 22.35 -0.09
C ALA A 14 -28.09 22.43 0.37
N GLU A 15 -27.57 21.30 0.87
CA GLU A 15 -26.17 21.13 1.29
C GLU A 15 -25.49 20.06 0.44
N THR A 16 -24.20 20.21 0.17
CA THR A 16 -23.41 19.24 -0.60
C THR A 16 -22.36 18.61 0.31
N VAL A 17 -22.68 17.42 0.81
CA VAL A 17 -21.76 16.58 1.57
C VAL A 17 -20.71 16.02 0.61
N GLN A 18 -19.45 16.17 0.97
CA GLN A 18 -18.29 15.74 0.20
C GLN A 18 -17.47 14.76 1.03
N VAL A 19 -16.97 13.72 0.38
CA VAL A 19 -16.14 12.67 0.99
C VAL A 19 -14.80 12.62 0.31
N TYR A 20 -13.75 12.75 1.11
CA TYR A 20 -12.38 12.68 0.66
C TYR A 20 -11.69 11.45 1.25
N VAL A 21 -10.76 10.89 0.49
CA VAL A 21 -9.85 9.86 0.98
C VAL A 21 -8.46 10.46 1.06
N ALA A 22 -7.93 10.51 2.28
CA ALA A 22 -6.56 10.89 2.61
C ALA A 22 -5.72 9.61 2.72
N PRO A 23 -4.85 9.31 1.75
CA PRO A 23 -3.98 8.14 1.85
C PRO A 23 -2.94 8.35 2.97
N GLY A 24 -2.54 7.25 3.62
CA GLY A 24 -1.40 7.24 4.53
C GLY A 24 -0.07 7.41 3.78
N LYS A 25 1.01 6.93 4.41
CA LYS A 25 2.30 6.84 3.72
C LYS A 25 2.18 5.82 2.58
N ALA A 26 2.39 6.27 1.36
CA ALA A 26 2.37 5.44 0.16
C ALA A 26 3.75 5.45 -0.53
N ASP A 27 4.03 4.43 -1.32
CA ASP A 27 5.28 4.32 -2.09
C ASP A 27 5.39 5.39 -3.20
N VAL A 28 4.26 5.95 -3.62
CA VAL A 28 4.19 7.05 -4.59
C VAL A 28 3.73 8.34 -3.93
N ALA A 29 4.14 9.47 -4.50
CA ALA A 29 3.62 10.77 -4.08
C ALA A 29 2.13 10.87 -4.43
N ARG A 30 1.29 11.06 -3.42
CA ARG A 30 -0.16 11.25 -3.57
C ARG A 30 -0.59 12.62 -3.04
N PRO A 31 -1.69 13.20 -3.56
CA PRO A 31 -2.32 14.35 -2.93
C PRO A 31 -2.65 14.06 -1.46
N VAL A 32 -2.69 15.12 -0.64
CA VAL A 32 -3.05 15.01 0.80
C VAL A 32 -4.38 14.28 0.98
N HIS A 33 -5.34 14.57 0.11
CA HIS A 33 -6.60 13.85 -0.01
C HIS A 33 -7.22 14.06 -1.40
N GLU A 34 -8.15 13.20 -1.78
CA GLU A 34 -8.85 13.23 -3.06
C GLU A 34 -10.35 13.06 -2.87
N LEU A 35 -11.17 13.81 -3.62
CA LEU A 35 -12.63 13.67 -3.57
C LEU A 35 -13.04 12.31 -4.17
N LYS A 36 -13.73 11.48 -3.39
CA LYS A 36 -14.19 10.15 -3.80
C LYS A 36 -15.70 10.00 -3.88
N GLY A 37 -16.45 10.94 -3.34
CA GLY A 37 -17.90 10.98 -3.51
C GLY A 37 -18.50 12.27 -2.99
N PHE A 38 -19.70 12.57 -3.45
CA PHE A 38 -20.50 13.67 -2.92
C PHE A 38 -21.99 13.34 -3.02
N ALA A 39 -22.77 13.89 -2.11
CA ALA A 39 -24.22 13.79 -2.10
C ALA A 39 -24.81 15.17 -1.82
N LYS A 40 -25.74 15.61 -2.66
CA LYS A 40 -26.48 16.85 -2.46
C LYS A 40 -27.86 16.52 -1.89
N VAL A 41 -28.17 17.10 -0.73
CA VAL A 41 -29.47 16.93 -0.06
C VAL A 41 -30.19 18.25 0.03
N PHE A 42 -31.52 18.22 -0.06
CA PHE A 42 -32.36 19.39 0.19
C PHE A 42 -33.09 19.17 1.51
N LEU A 43 -32.91 20.10 2.44
CA LEU A 43 -33.43 20.00 3.80
C LEU A 43 -34.26 21.23 4.11
N LYS A 44 -35.48 21.02 4.58
CA LYS A 44 -36.28 22.09 5.18
C LYS A 44 -35.62 22.61 6.45
N ALA A 45 -36.03 23.80 6.88
CA ALA A 45 -35.63 24.35 8.18
C ALA A 45 -35.82 23.32 9.31
N GLY A 46 -34.75 23.00 10.04
CA GLY A 46 -34.76 22.02 11.14
C GLY A 46 -34.75 20.54 10.72
N GLU A 47 -34.80 20.21 9.42
CA GLU A 47 -34.82 18.84 8.93
C GLU A 47 -33.44 18.17 9.05
N SER A 48 -33.42 16.85 9.24
CA SER A 48 -32.22 16.03 9.21
C SER A 48 -32.39 14.83 8.28
N GLU A 49 -31.34 14.53 7.52
CA GLU A 49 -31.30 13.39 6.60
C GLU A 49 -29.97 12.65 6.73
N THR A 50 -30.01 11.33 6.57
CA THR A 50 -28.81 10.49 6.53
C THR A 50 -28.41 10.23 5.09
N VAL A 51 -27.20 10.65 4.73
CA VAL A 51 -26.59 10.36 3.43
C VAL A 51 -25.69 9.15 3.51
N THR A 52 -25.73 8.33 2.47
CA THR A 52 -24.83 7.19 2.28
C THR A 52 -24.01 7.42 1.02
N ILE A 53 -22.68 7.32 1.15
CA ILE A 53 -21.74 7.41 0.03
C ILE A 53 -20.88 6.15 0.05
N ASP A 54 -20.95 5.38 -1.02
CA ASP A 54 -20.18 4.14 -1.17
C ASP A 54 -18.77 4.45 -1.69
N LEU A 55 -17.78 3.79 -1.09
CA LEU A 55 -16.38 3.87 -1.49
C LEU A 55 -15.97 2.47 -1.93
N ASP A 56 -15.69 2.31 -3.22
CA ASP A 56 -15.18 1.06 -3.78
C ASP A 56 -13.64 0.98 -3.65
N GLU A 57 -13.04 -0.10 -4.12
CA GLU A 57 -11.57 -0.28 -4.10
C GLU A 57 -10.84 0.85 -4.84
N ARG A 58 -11.44 1.40 -5.91
CA ARG A 58 -10.83 2.51 -6.66
C ARG A 58 -10.77 3.80 -5.87
N ALA A 59 -11.60 3.96 -4.84
CA ALA A 59 -11.51 5.09 -3.93
C ALA A 59 -10.16 5.13 -3.20
N PHE A 60 -9.52 3.98 -2.98
CA PHE A 60 -8.25 3.85 -2.27
C PHE A 60 -7.06 3.64 -3.21
N ALA A 61 -7.33 3.14 -4.43
CA ALA A 61 -6.32 2.82 -5.42
C ALA A 61 -5.63 4.07 -6.03
N TYR A 62 -4.41 3.87 -6.50
CA TYR A 62 -3.69 4.77 -7.40
C TYR A 62 -3.25 4.00 -8.64
N TRP A 63 -2.95 4.69 -9.75
CA TRP A 63 -2.38 4.02 -10.92
C TRP A 63 -0.89 3.75 -10.69
N SER A 64 -0.49 2.49 -10.67
CA SER A 64 0.91 2.11 -10.54
C SER A 64 1.50 1.79 -11.90
N GLU A 65 2.44 2.60 -12.38
CA GLU A 65 3.21 2.31 -13.59
C GLU A 65 3.99 0.99 -13.46
N LYS A 66 4.44 0.69 -12.24
CA LYS A 66 5.11 -0.56 -11.89
C LYS A 66 4.17 -1.74 -12.22
N PHE A 67 2.97 -1.77 -11.67
CA PHE A 67 1.99 -2.85 -11.92
C PHE A 67 1.26 -2.75 -13.26
N ASN A 68 1.37 -1.62 -13.97
CA ASN A 68 0.57 -1.27 -15.14
C ASN A 68 -0.95 -1.48 -14.90
N ASP A 69 -1.40 -1.18 -13.69
CA ASP A 69 -2.78 -1.35 -13.24
C ASP A 69 -3.06 -0.47 -12.01
N TRP A 70 -4.32 -0.36 -11.62
CA TRP A 70 -4.75 0.21 -10.35
C TRP A 70 -4.19 -0.63 -9.19
N HIS A 71 -3.58 0.04 -8.23
CA HIS A 71 -3.00 -0.60 -7.06
C HIS A 71 -3.56 -0.02 -5.75
N VAL A 72 -4.01 -0.88 -4.85
CA VAL A 72 -4.36 -0.54 -3.47
C VAL A 72 -3.25 -1.02 -2.56
N GLU A 73 -2.58 -0.07 -1.91
CA GLU A 73 -1.50 -0.36 -0.98
C GLU A 73 -2.08 -0.77 0.40
N THR A 74 -1.39 -1.67 1.09
CA THR A 74 -1.70 -1.98 2.48
C THR A 74 -1.41 -0.75 3.34
N GLY A 75 -2.35 -0.33 4.19
CA GLY A 75 -2.09 0.83 5.05
C GLY A 75 -3.32 1.43 5.71
N GLU A 76 -3.09 2.52 6.42
CA GLU A 76 -4.14 3.36 7.01
C GLU A 76 -4.57 4.45 6.02
N TYR A 77 -5.87 4.59 5.83
CA TYR A 77 -6.51 5.62 5.00
C TYR A 77 -7.48 6.42 5.85
N GLY A 78 -7.40 7.75 5.76
CA GLY A 78 -8.37 8.66 6.36
C GLY A 78 -9.56 8.86 5.43
N ILE A 79 -10.76 8.57 5.90
CA ILE A 79 -12.02 8.93 5.25
C ILE A 79 -12.51 10.22 5.89
N GLU A 80 -12.52 11.31 5.13
CA GLU A 80 -12.90 12.63 5.59
C GLU A 80 -14.27 13.01 5.03
N VAL A 81 -15.13 13.60 5.86
CA VAL A 81 -16.43 14.13 5.46
C VAL A 81 -16.52 15.60 5.78
N GLY A 82 -17.01 16.37 4.82
CA GLY A 82 -17.09 17.82 4.94
C GLY A 82 -18.04 18.46 3.93
N VAL A 83 -18.08 19.79 3.94
CA VAL A 83 -18.83 20.61 2.96
C VAL A 83 -17.89 21.34 1.99
N SER A 84 -16.59 21.19 2.18
CA SER A 84 -15.53 21.71 1.33
C SER A 84 -14.26 20.90 1.56
N SER A 85 -13.29 20.96 0.64
CA SER A 85 -11.99 20.32 0.80
C SER A 85 -11.17 20.88 1.96
N ARG A 86 -11.60 22.00 2.56
CA ARG A 86 -10.95 22.59 3.74
C ARG A 86 -11.87 22.70 4.95
N ASP A 87 -13.14 22.31 4.79
CA ASP A 87 -14.14 22.35 5.84
C ASP A 87 -14.62 20.92 6.12
N ILE A 88 -13.78 20.22 6.90
CA ILE A 88 -13.93 18.80 7.24
C ILE A 88 -14.58 18.71 8.61
N ALA A 89 -15.76 18.08 8.67
CA ALA A 89 -16.53 17.90 9.88
C ALA A 89 -16.05 16.70 10.71
N ALA A 90 -15.65 15.61 10.05
CA ALA A 90 -15.15 14.41 10.73
C ALA A 90 -14.18 13.61 9.84
N THR A 91 -13.31 12.85 10.50
CA THR A 91 -12.35 11.94 9.87
C THR A 91 -12.41 10.59 10.56
N VAL A 92 -12.42 9.50 9.78
CA VAL A 92 -12.38 8.12 10.26
C VAL A 92 -11.24 7.39 9.56
N SER A 93 -10.36 6.76 10.33
CA SER A 93 -9.28 5.94 9.77
C SER A 93 -9.74 4.50 9.52
N VAL A 94 -9.42 3.96 8.36
CA VAL A 94 -9.62 2.55 8.01
C VAL A 94 -8.29 1.90 7.64
N LYS A 95 -8.10 0.64 8.04
CA LYS A 95 -6.96 -0.18 7.63
C LYS A 95 -7.37 -1.07 6.47
N LEU A 96 -6.59 -1.03 5.39
CA LEU A 96 -6.76 -1.91 4.25
C LEU A 96 -5.57 -2.85 4.16
N ASP A 97 -5.85 -4.11 3.84
CA ASP A 97 -4.83 -5.16 3.65
C ASP A 97 -4.10 -5.04 2.30
N GLY A 98 -4.53 -4.12 1.44
CA GLY A 98 -4.05 -3.97 0.06
C GLY A 98 -4.74 -4.92 -0.92
N ASP A 99 -4.42 -4.80 -2.21
CA ASP A 99 -4.99 -5.65 -3.27
C ASP A 99 -4.26 -6.99 -3.49
N GLY A 100 -3.19 -7.23 -2.72
CA GLY A 100 -2.38 -8.44 -2.82
C GLY A 100 -1.62 -8.59 -4.14
N LYS A 101 -1.55 -7.55 -4.98
CA LYS A 101 -0.81 -7.60 -6.24
C LYS A 101 0.67 -7.65 -5.95
N THR A 102 1.33 -8.62 -6.56
CA THR A 102 2.78 -8.80 -6.50
C THR A 102 3.38 -8.64 -7.89
N GLN A 103 4.65 -8.25 -7.92
CA GLN A 103 5.42 -8.23 -9.16
C GLN A 103 6.24 -9.50 -9.26
N PRO A 104 6.44 -10.02 -10.48
CA PRO A 104 7.45 -11.05 -10.70
C PRO A 104 8.79 -10.56 -10.16
N LEU A 105 9.31 -11.26 -9.15
CA LEU A 105 10.62 -10.97 -8.61
C LEU A 105 11.68 -11.40 -9.61
N THR A 106 12.63 -10.50 -9.87
CA THR A 106 13.73 -10.72 -10.81
C THR A 106 15.08 -10.43 -10.14
N GLU A 107 16.16 -10.63 -10.89
CA GLU A 107 17.50 -10.26 -10.44
C GLU A 107 17.66 -8.75 -10.19
N TRP A 108 16.79 -7.93 -10.81
CA TRP A 108 16.75 -6.47 -10.64
C TRP A 108 15.88 -6.01 -9.47
N SER A 109 15.13 -6.93 -8.86
CA SER A 109 14.36 -6.64 -7.65
C SER A 109 15.28 -6.60 -6.44
N THR A 110 14.98 -5.69 -5.52
CA THR A 110 15.74 -5.47 -4.30
C THR A 110 15.50 -6.57 -3.27
N PHE A 111 16.47 -6.82 -2.39
CA PHE A 111 16.28 -7.81 -1.32
C PHE A 111 15.08 -7.46 -0.40
N GLY A 112 14.76 -6.17 -0.26
CA GLY A 112 13.57 -5.70 0.46
C GLY A 112 12.27 -6.10 -0.23
N GLU A 113 12.18 -5.95 -1.55
CA GLU A 113 11.03 -6.41 -2.34
C GLU A 113 10.87 -7.93 -2.26
N TRP A 114 11.97 -8.68 -2.33
CA TRP A 114 11.97 -10.13 -2.12
C TRP A 114 11.43 -10.51 -0.73
N SER A 115 11.82 -9.78 0.31
CA SER A 115 11.39 -10.04 1.68
C SER A 115 9.93 -9.64 1.95
N ALA A 116 9.40 -8.65 1.23
CA ALA A 116 8.02 -8.17 1.38
C ALA A 116 7.02 -8.97 0.52
N ASP A 117 7.48 -9.66 -0.51
CA ASP A 117 6.65 -10.46 -1.38
C ASP A 117 6.12 -11.73 -0.68
N PRO A 118 4.81 -12.07 -0.80
CA PRO A 118 4.21 -13.27 -0.23
C PRO A 118 4.87 -14.61 -0.63
N VAL A 119 5.48 -14.69 -1.82
CA VAL A 119 6.19 -15.88 -2.30
C VAL A 119 7.70 -15.72 -2.08
N GLY A 120 8.26 -14.56 -2.42
CA GLY A 120 9.69 -14.26 -2.25
C GLY A 120 10.17 -14.37 -0.81
N SER A 121 9.34 -13.98 0.17
CA SER A 121 9.66 -14.07 1.60
C SER A 121 10.00 -15.50 2.03
N LYS A 122 9.31 -16.51 1.49
CA LYS A 122 9.60 -17.92 1.77
C LYS A 122 10.98 -18.33 1.26
N VAL A 123 11.36 -17.87 0.06
CA VAL A 123 12.69 -18.15 -0.52
C VAL A 123 13.79 -17.44 0.29
N VAL A 124 13.51 -16.25 0.80
CA VAL A 124 14.43 -15.51 1.69
C VAL A 124 14.59 -16.23 3.04
N GLU A 125 13.53 -16.82 3.59
CA GLU A 125 13.59 -17.65 4.80
C GLU A 125 14.42 -18.93 4.58
N ASP A 126 14.23 -19.61 3.45
CA ASP A 126 15.01 -20.80 3.08
C ASP A 126 16.49 -20.47 2.89
N LEU A 127 16.79 -19.31 2.29
CA LEU A 127 18.15 -18.79 2.16
C LEU A 127 18.80 -18.54 3.53
N ALA A 128 18.05 -17.95 4.47
CA ALA A 128 18.53 -17.75 5.84
C ALA A 128 18.81 -19.09 6.54
N ALA A 129 17.92 -20.07 6.37
CA ALA A 129 18.10 -21.42 6.92
C ALA A 129 19.33 -22.14 6.33
N ALA A 130 19.58 -22.01 5.02
CA ALA A 130 20.78 -22.52 4.35
C ALA A 130 22.06 -21.84 4.88
N GLY A 131 21.98 -20.53 5.16
CA GLY A 131 23.05 -19.77 5.82
C GLY A 131 23.39 -20.29 7.22
N GLU A 132 22.39 -20.63 8.03
CA GLU A 132 22.60 -21.22 9.36
C GLU A 132 23.23 -22.62 9.31
N LYS A 133 22.94 -23.40 8.26
CA LYS A 133 23.56 -24.71 8.01
C LYS A 133 24.98 -24.63 7.45
N GLY A 134 25.45 -23.43 7.07
CA GLY A 134 26.74 -23.22 6.42
C GLY A 134 26.79 -23.65 4.96
N GLU A 135 25.64 -23.88 4.33
CA GLU A 135 25.52 -24.25 2.91
C GLU A 135 25.65 -23.02 2.00
N LEU A 136 25.22 -21.86 2.49
CA LEU A 136 25.33 -20.55 1.83
C LEU A 136 25.94 -19.51 2.79
N PRO A 137 26.48 -18.39 2.29
CA PRO A 137 26.97 -17.33 3.15
C PRO A 137 25.83 -16.65 3.92
N LYS A 138 26.07 -16.35 5.20
CA LYS A 138 25.12 -15.57 6.02
C LYS A 138 25.08 -14.13 5.55
N LEU A 139 23.92 -13.68 5.06
CA LEU A 139 23.76 -12.34 4.49
C LEU A 139 23.39 -11.27 5.54
N THR A 140 22.95 -11.65 6.73
CA THR A 140 22.15 -10.75 7.58
C THR A 140 22.55 -10.73 9.05
N ASP A 141 23.85 -10.84 9.36
CA ASP A 141 24.34 -10.91 10.75
C ASP A 141 24.38 -9.56 11.49
N ASN A 142 24.22 -8.42 10.78
CA ASN A 142 24.14 -7.10 11.42
C ASN A 142 23.13 -6.16 10.75
N ALA A 143 22.61 -5.21 11.53
CA ALA A 143 21.51 -4.32 11.12
C ALA A 143 21.87 -3.37 9.96
N MET A 144 23.13 -2.90 9.88
CA MET A 144 23.56 -2.02 8.78
C MET A 144 23.64 -2.77 7.45
N MET A 145 24.12 -4.00 7.44
CA MET A 145 24.18 -4.82 6.23
C MET A 145 22.77 -5.16 5.73
N ARG A 146 21.82 -5.47 6.63
CA ARG A 146 20.41 -5.65 6.26
C ARG A 146 19.83 -4.39 5.61
N MET A 147 20.08 -3.22 6.21
CA MET A 147 19.60 -1.95 5.66
C MET A 147 20.17 -1.71 4.25
N PHE A 148 21.45 -1.99 4.04
CA PHE A 148 22.10 -1.84 2.74
C PHE A 148 21.55 -2.83 1.70
N LEU A 149 21.43 -4.11 2.05
CA LEU A 149 20.90 -5.15 1.16
C LEU A 149 19.45 -4.89 0.76
N ASN A 150 18.61 -4.41 1.69
CA ASN A 150 17.19 -4.14 1.41
C ASN A 150 16.98 -3.11 0.29
N SER A 151 17.94 -2.21 0.07
CA SER A 151 17.85 -1.17 -0.98
C SER A 151 18.55 -1.55 -2.28
N MET A 152 19.20 -2.71 -2.35
CA MET A 152 19.96 -3.12 -3.53
C MET A 152 19.31 -4.27 -4.28
N PRO A 153 19.31 -4.24 -5.62
CA PRO A 153 18.97 -5.39 -6.46
C PRO A 153 19.83 -6.62 -6.16
N ILE A 154 19.23 -7.80 -6.20
CA ILE A 154 19.96 -9.05 -5.90
C ILE A 154 21.06 -9.37 -6.93
N ASN A 155 21.01 -8.79 -8.15
CA ASN A 155 22.10 -8.88 -9.13
C ASN A 155 23.40 -8.18 -8.70
N SER A 156 23.35 -7.38 -7.64
CA SER A 156 24.53 -6.70 -7.08
C SER A 156 25.31 -7.59 -6.12
N LEU A 157 24.72 -8.68 -5.63
CA LEU A 157 25.34 -9.63 -4.70
C LEU A 157 26.63 -10.27 -5.25
N PRO A 158 26.73 -10.70 -6.53
CA PRO A 158 27.98 -11.17 -7.12
C PRO A 158 29.12 -10.15 -7.04
N THR A 159 28.81 -8.86 -7.16
CA THR A 159 29.80 -7.78 -7.08
C THR A 159 30.28 -7.58 -5.64
N LEU A 160 29.39 -7.78 -4.66
CA LEU A 160 29.69 -7.58 -3.24
C LEU A 160 30.40 -8.79 -2.60
N MET A 161 30.07 -10.00 -3.04
CA MET A 161 30.44 -11.24 -2.36
C MET A 161 31.14 -12.26 -3.28
N GLY A 162 31.42 -11.90 -4.54
CA GLY A 162 32.08 -12.79 -5.50
C GLY A 162 31.22 -14.01 -5.84
N GLU A 163 31.85 -15.19 -5.91
CA GLU A 163 31.15 -16.45 -6.22
C GLU A 163 30.03 -16.75 -5.22
N ALA A 164 30.24 -16.49 -3.93
CA ALA A 164 29.21 -16.69 -2.92
C ALA A 164 27.96 -15.83 -3.18
N GLY A 165 28.15 -14.63 -3.75
CA GLY A 165 27.05 -13.77 -4.17
C GLY A 165 26.28 -14.32 -5.37
N LYS A 166 26.98 -14.96 -6.32
CA LYS A 166 26.32 -15.63 -7.46
C LYS A 166 25.46 -16.81 -7.00
N ASP A 167 25.97 -17.61 -6.08
CA ASP A 167 25.25 -18.76 -5.53
C ASP A 167 23.96 -18.32 -4.82
N VAL A 168 24.02 -17.22 -4.05
CA VAL A 168 22.84 -16.63 -3.42
C VAL A 168 21.83 -16.11 -4.45
N THR A 169 22.27 -15.31 -5.44
CA THR A 169 21.36 -14.79 -6.48
C THR A 169 20.68 -15.93 -7.23
N LYS A 170 21.45 -16.99 -7.56
CA LYS A 170 20.92 -18.18 -8.21
C LYS A 170 19.91 -18.92 -7.33
N PHE A 171 20.21 -19.10 -6.05
CA PHE A 171 19.31 -19.73 -5.09
C PHE A 171 17.95 -19.02 -5.02
N LEU A 172 17.97 -17.68 -4.92
CA LEU A 172 16.75 -16.87 -4.89
C LEU A 172 15.92 -17.05 -6.17
N LEU A 173 16.55 -16.91 -7.34
CA LEU A 173 15.87 -17.01 -8.63
C LEU A 173 15.30 -18.42 -8.88
N ASP A 174 16.09 -19.45 -8.61
CA ASP A 174 15.68 -20.84 -8.82
C ASP A 174 14.54 -21.23 -7.86
N GLY A 175 14.67 -20.87 -6.57
CA GLY A 175 13.63 -21.15 -5.56
C GLY A 175 12.31 -20.43 -5.87
N TYR A 176 12.37 -19.19 -6.33
CA TYR A 176 11.18 -18.45 -6.76
C TYR A 176 10.53 -19.10 -7.99
N ALA A 177 11.33 -19.51 -8.98
CA ALA A 177 10.83 -20.20 -10.16
C ALA A 177 10.17 -21.56 -9.84
N GLU A 178 10.62 -22.26 -8.79
CA GLU A 178 10.01 -23.51 -8.35
C GLU A 178 8.66 -23.32 -7.65
N LEU A 179 8.51 -22.26 -6.84
CA LEU A 179 7.26 -21.94 -6.16
C LEU A 179 6.15 -21.40 -7.09
N HIS A 180 6.53 -21.00 -8.31
CA HIS A 180 5.61 -20.52 -9.35
C HIS A 180 5.30 -21.57 -10.45
N LYS A 181 5.71 -22.84 -10.29
CA LYS A 181 5.28 -23.96 -11.13
C LYS A 181 3.96 -24.57 -10.66
#